data_AF-A0A3N1I764-F1
#
_entry.id   AF-A0A3N1I764-F1
#
_cell.length_a   1.000
_cell.length_b   1.000
_cell.length_c   1.000
_cell.angle_alpha   90.00
_cell.angle_beta   90.00
_cell.angle_gamma   90.00
#
_symmetry.space_group_name_H-M   'P 1'
#
loop_
_entity.id
_entity.type
_entity.pdbx_description
1 polymer ?
#
loop_
_entity_poly.entity_id
_entity_poly.type
_entity_poly.pdbx_seq_one_letter_code
_entity_poly.pdbx_strand_id
1 'polypeptide(L)'
;MDVSTFYALFSATCFTLVGLWWNVVQSHTDWMREPALRRVVGGIYLSFLLPALMGLFAQVGGAQQPQVWRVAFIVLAVVGCGCTLRLLARARGDRFVTRQQAGAALMYALIAVVGAFPELARPLGLTPIQAEAVMLIVLVVLGHALVWRFMAGEGRPAEDAPAA
;
A
#
# COMPACT_ATOMS: atom_id res chain seq x y z
N MET A 1 -2.58 -16.68 -16.86
CA MET A 1 -1.85 -16.98 -15.61
C MET A 1 -2.88 -17.33 -14.55
N ASP A 2 -2.65 -18.39 -13.77
CA ASP A 2 -3.52 -18.74 -12.64
C ASP A 2 -3.36 -17.69 -11.52
N VAL A 3 -4.45 -17.44 -10.79
CA VAL A 3 -4.52 -16.45 -9.71
C VAL A 3 -3.49 -16.77 -8.62
N SER A 4 -3.22 -18.05 -8.33
CA SER A 4 -2.18 -18.43 -7.36
C SER A 4 -0.79 -17.96 -7.80
N THR A 5 -0.46 -18.13 -9.08
CA THR A 5 0.83 -17.70 -9.65
C THR A 5 0.96 -16.19 -9.63
N PHE A 6 -0.12 -15.47 -9.92
CA PHE A 6 -0.15 -14.01 -9.82
C PHE A 6 0.18 -13.56 -8.39
N TYR A 7 -0.50 -14.09 -7.38
CA TYR A 7 -0.28 -13.68 -5.99
C TYR A 7 1.08 -14.07 -5.44
N ALA A 8 1.63 -15.21 -5.88
CA ALA A 8 3.00 -15.61 -5.56
C ALA A 8 4.02 -14.59 -6.09
N LEU A 9 3.96 -14.28 -7.38
CA LEU A 9 4.86 -13.31 -7.99
C LEU A 9 4.65 -11.91 -7.41
N PHE A 10 3.40 -11.49 -7.27
CA PHE A 10 3.02 -10.19 -6.73
C PHE A 10 3.56 -9.99 -5.31
N SER A 11 3.37 -10.99 -4.44
CA SER A 11 3.85 -10.94 -3.07
C SER A 11 5.37 -10.90 -3.02
N ALA A 12 6.05 -11.75 -3.79
CA ALA A 12 7.51 -11.75 -3.90
C ALA A 12 8.03 -10.38 -4.34
N THR A 13 7.46 -9.79 -5.40
CA THR A 13 7.84 -8.45 -5.88
C THR A 13 7.62 -7.38 -4.81
N CYS A 14 6.48 -7.39 -4.12
CA CYS A 14 6.21 -6.42 -3.06
C CYS A 14 7.19 -6.56 -1.89
N PHE A 15 7.54 -7.78 -1.45
CA PHE A 15 8.57 -7.99 -0.44
C PHE A 15 9.96 -7.55 -0.90
N THR A 16 10.30 -7.76 -2.16
CA THR A 16 11.54 -7.23 -2.73
C THR A 16 11.55 -5.71 -2.67
N LEU A 17 10.46 -5.03 -3.04
CA LEU A 17 10.35 -3.57 -2.94
C LEU A 17 10.47 -3.07 -1.49
N VAL A 18 9.86 -3.78 -0.53
CA VAL A 18 10.03 -3.49 0.90
C VAL A 18 11.51 -3.59 1.30
N GLY A 19 12.20 -4.66 0.87
CA GLY A 19 13.62 -4.85 1.15
C GLY A 19 14.51 -3.77 0.54
N LEU A 20 14.25 -3.40 -0.72
CA LEU A 20 14.95 -2.31 -1.40
C LEU A 20 14.71 -0.97 -0.70
N TRP A 21 13.47 -0.67 -0.33
CA TRP A 21 13.13 0.53 0.42
C TRP A 21 13.87 0.59 1.76
N TRP A 22 13.92 -0.52 2.48
CA TRP A 22 14.65 -0.61 3.75
C TRP A 22 16.16 -0.31 3.59
N ASN A 23 16.76 -0.76 2.48
CA ASN A 23 18.16 -0.44 2.16
C ASN A 23 18.37 1.08 1.97
N VAL A 24 17.46 1.75 1.25
CA VAL A 24 17.47 3.21 1.06
C VAL A 24 17.29 3.97 2.37
N VAL A 25 16.42 3.49 3.26
CA VAL A 25 16.21 4.11 4.57
C VAL A 25 17.42 3.94 5.48
N GLN A 26 18.08 2.78 5.44
CA GLN A 26 19.31 2.55 6.20
C GLN A 26 20.46 3.47 5.78
N SER A 27 20.56 3.82 4.49
CA SER A 27 21.57 4.78 4.02
C SER A 27 21.25 6.23 4.39
N HIS A 28 20.03 6.53 4.85
CA HIS A 28 19.58 7.87 5.23
C HIS A 28 18.96 7.89 6.63
N THR A 29 19.74 7.49 7.64
CA THR A 29 19.28 7.41 9.04
C THR A 29 18.73 8.73 9.60
N ASP A 30 19.12 9.88 9.04
CA ASP A 30 18.59 11.19 9.44
C ASP A 30 17.08 11.32 9.18
N TRP A 31 16.53 10.65 8.17
CA TRP A 31 15.07 10.64 7.92
C TRP A 31 14.29 10.01 9.08
N MET A 32 14.91 9.09 9.84
CA MET A 32 14.28 8.46 11.00
C MET A 32 14.32 9.35 12.24
N ARG A 33 15.22 10.34 12.29
CA ARG A 33 15.32 11.30 13.39
C ARG A 33 14.21 12.35 13.32
N GLU A 34 13.87 12.81 12.11
CA GLU A 34 12.82 13.78 11.91
C GLU A 34 11.41 13.14 11.95
N PRO A 35 10.51 13.55 12.86
CA PRO A 35 9.19 12.93 13.00
C PRO A 35 8.27 13.07 11.77
N ALA A 36 8.50 14.09 10.93
CA ALA A 36 7.77 14.27 9.68
C ALA A 36 8.21 13.25 8.62
N LEU A 37 9.51 13.17 8.35
CA LEU A 37 10.08 12.22 7.39
C LEU A 37 9.88 10.76 7.80
N ARG A 38 10.06 10.43 9.08
CA ARG A 38 9.82 9.07 9.60
C ARG A 38 8.41 8.55 9.30
N ARG A 39 7.40 9.43 9.30
CA ARG A 39 6.02 9.07 8.95
C ARG A 39 5.86 8.77 7.47
N VAL A 40 6.46 9.58 6.60
CA VAL A 40 6.41 9.35 5.14
C VAL A 40 7.14 8.05 4.80
N VAL A 41 8.31 7.82 5.38
CA VAL A 41 9.09 6.59 5.23
C VAL A 41 8.31 5.35 5.69
N GLY A 42 7.65 5.42 6.84
CA GLY A 42 6.79 4.35 7.34
C GLY A 42 5.55 4.12 6.46
N GLY A 43 4.97 5.19 5.89
CA GLY A 43 3.86 5.10 4.96
C GLY A 43 4.23 4.38 3.66
N ILE A 44 5.39 4.70 3.09
CA ILE A 44 5.94 4.01 1.91
C ILE A 44 6.18 2.53 2.22
N TYR A 45 6.83 2.23 3.34
CA TYR A 45 7.06 0.85 3.78
C TYR A 45 5.75 0.05 3.86
N LEU A 46 4.72 0.63 4.47
CA LEU A 46 3.43 -0.01 4.64
C LEU A 46 2.68 -0.20 3.30
N SER A 47 2.87 0.71 2.34
CA SER A 47 2.26 0.66 1.01
C SER A 47 2.71 -0.53 0.16
N PHE A 48 3.85 -1.13 0.48
CA PHE A 48 4.33 -2.37 -0.16
C PHE A 48 4.13 -3.60 0.74
N LEU A 49 4.33 -3.46 2.06
CA LEU A 49 4.20 -4.57 2.99
C LEU A 49 2.78 -5.13 3.06
N LEU A 50 1.76 -4.26 3.16
CA LEU A 50 0.37 -4.71 3.24
C LEU A 50 -0.05 -5.50 2.00
N PRO A 51 0.16 -4.99 0.76
CA PRO A 51 -0.12 -5.79 -0.43
C PRO A 51 0.69 -7.09 -0.49
N ALA A 52 1.95 -7.10 -0.05
CA ALA A 52 2.76 -8.33 0.01
C ALA A 52 2.11 -9.39 0.90
N LEU A 53 1.66 -9.00 2.09
CA LEU A 53 0.98 -9.87 3.05
C LEU A 53 -0.37 -10.35 2.53
N MET A 54 -1.16 -9.45 1.94
CA MET A 54 -2.42 -9.82 1.28
C MET A 54 -2.15 -10.87 0.20
N GLY A 55 -1.11 -10.70 -0.63
CA GLY A 55 -0.74 -11.71 -1.61
C GLY A 55 -0.31 -13.06 -1.03
N LEU A 56 0.34 -13.10 0.14
CA LEU A 56 0.62 -14.37 0.84
C LEU A 56 -0.67 -15.02 1.34
N PHE A 57 -1.56 -14.27 1.98
CA PHE A 57 -2.81 -14.82 2.50
C PHE A 57 -3.72 -15.35 1.40
N ALA A 58 -3.72 -14.71 0.22
CA ALA A 58 -4.42 -15.21 -0.95
C ALA A 58 -3.90 -16.60 -1.38
N GLN A 59 -2.58 -16.84 -1.28
CA GLN A 59 -1.99 -18.16 -1.57
C GLN A 59 -2.37 -19.21 -0.52
N VAL A 60 -2.42 -18.82 0.77
CA VAL A 60 -2.78 -19.73 1.87
C VAL A 60 -4.26 -20.12 1.81
N GLY A 61 -5.16 -19.17 1.56
CA GLY A 61 -6.60 -19.44 1.50
C GLY A 61 -7.03 -20.18 0.24
N GLY A 62 -6.37 -19.89 -0.90
CA GLY A 62 -6.64 -20.52 -2.19
C GLY A 62 -8.13 -20.53 -2.58
N ALA A 63 -8.49 -21.46 -3.47
CA ALA A 63 -9.90 -21.68 -3.88
C ALA A 63 -10.69 -22.52 -2.87
N GLN A 64 -10.01 -23.35 -2.07
CA GLN A 64 -10.63 -24.32 -1.16
C GLN A 64 -11.13 -23.68 0.15
N GLN A 65 -10.47 -22.62 0.63
CA GLN A 65 -10.85 -21.92 1.86
C GLN A 65 -10.89 -20.41 1.67
N PRO A 66 -11.87 -19.88 0.93
CA PRO A 66 -11.93 -18.47 0.59
C PRO A 66 -12.09 -17.55 1.81
N GLN A 67 -12.53 -18.08 2.95
CA GLN A 67 -12.67 -17.31 4.20
C GLN A 67 -11.34 -16.83 4.75
N VAL A 68 -10.26 -17.61 4.59
CA VAL A 68 -8.93 -17.28 5.14
C VAL A 68 -8.39 -15.99 4.51
N TRP A 69 -8.38 -15.92 3.18
CA TRP A 69 -7.89 -14.73 2.50
C TRP A 69 -8.85 -13.55 2.68
N ARG A 70 -10.17 -13.76 2.71
CA ARG A 70 -11.14 -12.67 2.93
C ARG A 70 -10.97 -11.98 4.27
N VAL A 71 -10.90 -12.76 5.35
CA VAL A 71 -10.70 -12.21 6.69
C VAL A 71 -9.37 -11.48 6.76
N ALA A 72 -8.30 -12.06 6.20
CA ALA A 72 -7.00 -11.40 6.15
C ALA A 72 -7.04 -10.08 5.37
N PHE A 73 -7.71 -10.04 4.22
CA PHE A 73 -7.81 -8.84 3.39
C PHE A 73 -8.63 -7.76 4.09
N ILE A 74 -9.74 -8.10 4.73
CA ILE A 74 -10.54 -7.15 5.52
C ILE A 74 -9.69 -6.57 6.65
N VAL A 75 -9.02 -7.42 7.43
CA VAL A 75 -8.19 -6.98 8.56
C VAL A 75 -7.04 -6.09 8.08
N LEU A 76 -6.29 -6.53 7.06
CA LEU A 76 -5.15 -5.78 6.52
C LEU A 76 -5.60 -4.47 5.86
N ALA A 77 -6.76 -4.46 5.21
CA ALA A 77 -7.35 -3.26 4.63
C ALA A 77 -7.78 -2.26 5.71
N VAL A 78 -8.40 -2.71 6.80
CA VAL A 78 -8.76 -1.83 7.93
C VAL A 78 -7.51 -1.25 8.57
N VAL A 79 -6.47 -2.06 8.79
CA VAL A 79 -5.17 -1.59 9.29
C VAL A 79 -4.53 -0.57 8.33
N GLY A 80 -4.49 -0.88 7.03
CA GLY A 80 -3.96 0.01 5.99
C GLY A 80 -4.71 1.33 5.90
N CYS A 81 -6.03 1.30 5.95
CA CYS A 81 -6.88 2.48 5.99
C CYS A 81 -6.60 3.31 7.24
N GLY A 82 -6.59 2.70 8.43
CA GLY A 82 -6.32 3.39 9.70
C GLY A 82 -4.93 4.05 9.74
N CYS A 83 -3.89 3.35 9.26
CA CYS A 83 -2.55 3.91 9.14
C CYS A 83 -2.50 5.08 8.16
N THR A 84 -3.16 4.97 7.00
CA THR A 84 -3.18 6.00 5.96
C THR A 84 -3.96 7.24 6.43
N LEU A 85 -5.12 7.07 7.05
CA LEU A 85 -5.91 8.16 7.63
C LEU A 85 -5.19 8.87 8.77
N ARG A 86 -4.47 8.11 9.62
CA ARG A 86 -3.64 8.68 10.69
C ARG A 86 -2.46 9.48 10.13
N LEU A 87 -1.91 9.08 8.98
CA LEU A 87 -0.90 9.87 8.27
C LEU A 87 -1.52 11.16 7.72
N LEU A 88 -2.68 11.05 7.08
CA LEU A 88 -3.42 12.15 6.46
C LEU A 88 -3.84 13.23 7.48
N ALA A 89 -4.41 12.81 8.61
CA ALA A 89 -4.86 13.72 9.67
C ALA A 89 -3.73 14.57 10.27
N ARG A 90 -2.47 14.17 10.06
CA ARG A 90 -1.28 14.84 10.60
C ARG A 90 -0.37 15.41 9.51
N ALA A 91 -0.76 15.29 8.24
CA ALA A 91 -0.10 15.91 7.10
C ALA A 91 -0.77 17.27 6.85
N ARG A 92 -0.03 18.37 7.04
CA ARG A 92 -0.47 19.72 6.68
C ARG A 92 0.43 20.23 5.55
N GLY A 93 -0.15 20.63 4.41
CA GLY A 93 0.55 21.46 3.42
C GLY A 93 0.41 21.01 1.95
N ASP A 94 0.49 19.71 1.66
CA ASP A 94 0.53 19.23 0.27
C ASP A 94 -0.79 18.57 -0.17
N ARG A 95 -1.60 19.30 -0.95
CA ARG A 95 -2.91 18.85 -1.46
C ARG A 95 -2.81 17.58 -2.32
N PHE A 96 -1.69 17.37 -3.02
CA PHE A 96 -1.52 16.19 -3.87
C PHE A 96 -1.24 14.95 -3.02
N VAL A 97 -0.34 15.04 -2.04
CA VAL A 97 -0.09 13.96 -1.09
C VAL A 97 -1.37 13.62 -0.31
N THR A 98 -2.15 14.63 0.08
CA THR A 98 -3.47 14.43 0.70
C THR A 98 -4.40 13.65 -0.22
N ARG A 99 -4.51 14.04 -1.51
CA ARG A 99 -5.37 13.37 -2.50
C ARG A 99 -4.91 11.95 -2.81
N GLN A 100 -3.60 11.71 -2.91
CA GLN A 100 -3.03 10.40 -3.14
C GLN A 100 -3.26 9.46 -1.95
N GLN A 101 -3.04 9.95 -0.73
CA GLN A 101 -3.34 9.17 0.48
C GLN A 101 -4.84 8.93 0.66
N ALA A 102 -5.69 9.90 0.30
CA ALA A 102 -7.13 9.69 0.24
C ALA A 102 -7.50 8.60 -0.78
N GLY A 103 -6.84 8.57 -1.95
CA GLY A 103 -7.00 7.51 -2.94
C GLY A 103 -6.58 6.14 -2.41
N ALA A 104 -5.47 6.04 -1.69
CA ALA A 104 -5.03 4.80 -1.05
C ALA A 104 -5.98 4.35 0.06
N ALA A 105 -6.46 5.27 0.90
CA ALA A 105 -7.45 4.98 1.95
C ALA A 105 -8.78 4.51 1.35
N LEU A 106 -9.23 5.15 0.26
CA LEU A 106 -10.40 4.71 -0.50
C LEU A 106 -10.19 3.30 -1.07
N MET A 107 -9.00 3.00 -1.62
CA MET A 107 -8.69 1.67 -2.13
C MET A 107 -8.74 0.61 -1.03
N TYR A 108 -8.16 0.87 0.14
CA TYR A 108 -8.28 -0.03 1.28
C TYR A 108 -9.75 -0.22 1.70
N ALA A 109 -10.55 0.85 1.75
CA ALA A 109 -11.98 0.74 2.04
C ALA A 109 -12.71 -0.15 1.01
N LEU A 110 -12.42 0.02 -0.29
CA LEU A 110 -12.99 -0.80 -1.36
C LEU A 110 -12.59 -2.27 -1.23
N ILE A 111 -11.32 -2.56 -0.91
CA ILE A 111 -10.86 -3.94 -0.66
C ILE A 111 -11.63 -4.56 0.50
N ALA A 112 -11.80 -3.82 1.62
CA ALA A 112 -12.57 -4.32 2.76
C ALA A 112 -14.05 -4.58 2.39
N VAL A 113 -14.66 -3.70 1.59
CA VAL A 113 -16.05 -3.86 1.12
C VAL A 113 -16.18 -5.07 0.21
N VAL A 114 -15.28 -5.29 -0.75
CA VAL A 114 -15.33 -6.44 -1.66
C VAL A 114 -15.04 -7.75 -0.92
N GLY A 115 -14.11 -7.74 0.04
CA GLY A 115 -13.84 -8.89 0.89
C GLY A 115 -15.04 -9.29 1.76
N ALA A 116 -15.80 -8.29 2.25
CA ALA A 116 -17.02 -8.52 3.05
C ALA A 116 -18.23 -8.90 2.18
N PHE A 117 -18.36 -8.30 0.99
CA PHE A 117 -19.48 -8.48 0.06
C PHE A 117 -18.98 -8.96 -1.31
N PRO A 118 -18.55 -10.23 -1.43
CA PRO A 118 -17.99 -10.78 -2.67
C PRO A 118 -19.00 -10.80 -3.83
N GLU A 119 -20.29 -10.70 -3.52
CA GLU A 119 -21.40 -10.60 -4.47
C GLU A 119 -21.27 -9.37 -5.40
N LEU A 120 -20.59 -8.31 -4.95
CA LEU A 120 -20.36 -7.09 -5.73
C LEU A 120 -19.49 -7.31 -6.96
N ALA A 121 -18.71 -8.40 -7.01
CA ALA A 121 -17.87 -8.73 -8.16
C ALA A 121 -18.65 -9.49 -9.27
N ARG A 122 -19.78 -10.12 -8.94
CA ARG A 122 -20.58 -10.93 -9.87
C ARG A 122 -21.12 -10.15 -11.09
N PRO A 123 -21.61 -8.90 -10.97
CA PRO A 123 -22.11 -8.13 -12.11
C PRO A 123 -21.03 -7.82 -13.15
N LEU A 124 -19.76 -7.81 -12.73
CA LEU A 124 -18.61 -7.52 -13.58
C LEU A 124 -18.05 -8.78 -14.29
N GLY A 125 -18.63 -9.96 -14.04
CA GLY A 125 -18.14 -11.23 -14.57
C GLY A 125 -16.79 -11.67 -13.99
N LEU A 126 -16.31 -11.01 -12.93
CA LEU A 126 -15.03 -11.32 -12.27
C LEU A 126 -15.25 -12.20 -11.05
N THR A 127 -14.31 -13.10 -10.80
CA THR A 127 -14.26 -13.76 -9.48
C THR A 127 -13.86 -12.73 -8.42
N PRO A 128 -14.36 -12.83 -7.17
CA PRO A 128 -14.05 -11.87 -6.11
C PRO A 128 -12.54 -11.67 -5.90
N ILE A 129 -11.78 -12.76 -5.99
CA ILE A 129 -10.32 -12.76 -5.84
C ILE A 129 -9.61 -12.04 -7.01
N GLN A 130 -10.15 -12.10 -8.23
CA GLN A 130 -9.61 -11.32 -9.36
C GLN A 130 -9.89 -9.83 -9.20
N ALA A 131 -11.07 -9.45 -8.70
CA ALA A 131 -11.40 -8.06 -8.43
C ALA A 131 -10.41 -7.47 -7.40
N GLU A 132 -10.11 -8.22 -6.33
CA GLU A 132 -9.12 -7.82 -5.33
C GLU A 132 -7.70 -7.75 -5.88
N ALA A 133 -7.31 -8.66 -6.77
CA ALA A 133 -6.02 -8.58 -7.46
C ALA A 133 -5.86 -7.25 -8.22
N VAL A 134 -6.90 -6.79 -8.92
CA VAL A 134 -6.89 -5.49 -9.62
C VAL A 134 -6.72 -4.33 -8.63
N MET A 135 -7.44 -4.36 -7.50
CA MET A 135 -7.32 -3.32 -6.47
C MET A 135 -5.90 -3.26 -5.87
N LEU A 136 -5.27 -4.42 -5.65
CA LEU A 136 -3.89 -4.48 -5.16
C LEU A 136 -2.88 -3.94 -6.18
N ILE A 137 -3.09 -4.16 -7.48
CA ILE A 137 -2.26 -3.54 -8.52
C ILE A 137 -2.37 -2.01 -8.42
N VAL A 138 -3.58 -1.47 -8.31
CA VAL A 138 -3.77 -0.01 -8.17
C VAL A 138 -3.09 0.50 -6.90
N LEU A 139 -3.19 -0.23 -5.79
CA LEU A 139 -2.53 0.14 -4.54
C LEU A 139 -1.00 0.20 -4.69
N VAL A 140 -0.39 -0.74 -5.41
CA VAL A 140 1.06 -0.74 -5.68
C VAL A 140 1.47 0.41 -6.60
N VAL A 141 0.65 0.76 -7.60
CA VAL A 141 0.87 1.94 -8.45
C VAL A 141 0.84 3.23 -7.62
N LEU A 142 -0.13 3.35 -6.69
CA LEU A 142 -0.20 4.47 -5.75
C LEU A 142 1.02 4.51 -4.82
N GLY A 143 1.51 3.36 -4.37
CA GLY A 143 2.75 3.25 -3.58
C GLY A 143 3.98 3.72 -4.37
N HIS A 144 4.12 3.31 -5.64
CA HIS A 144 5.21 3.76 -6.50
C HIS A 144 5.18 5.26 -6.75
N ALA A 145 4.00 5.84 -7.01
CA ALA A 145 3.87 7.29 -7.16
C ALA A 145 4.33 8.03 -5.89
N LEU A 146 4.11 7.44 -4.70
CA LEU A 146 4.55 8.01 -3.42
C LEU A 146 6.08 7.99 -3.29
N VAL A 147 6.69 6.84 -3.61
CA VAL A 147 8.15 6.68 -3.62
C VAL A 147 8.80 7.67 -4.59
N TRP A 148 8.29 7.74 -5.82
CA TRP A 148 8.83 8.63 -6.85
C TRP A 148 8.88 10.08 -6.37
N ARG A 149 7.77 10.58 -5.81
CA ARG A 149 7.70 11.96 -5.28
C ARG A 149 8.67 12.19 -4.13
N PHE A 150 8.74 11.25 -3.20
CA PHE A 150 9.67 11.34 -2.08
C PHE A 150 11.12 11.42 -2.56
N MET A 151 11.49 10.61 -3.56
CA MET A 151 12.81 10.62 -4.18
C MET A 151 13.07 11.88 -5.02
N ALA A 152 12.05 12.42 -5.70
CA ALA A 152 12.13 13.66 -6.47
C ALA A 152 12.22 14.93 -5.59
N GLY A 153 12.17 14.80 -4.27
CA GLY A 153 12.29 15.91 -3.33
C GLY A 153 10.98 16.64 -3.00
N GLU A 154 9.84 16.25 -3.59
CA GLU A 154 8.50 16.86 -3.37
C GLU A 154 7.87 16.49 -2.01
N GLY A 155 8.68 16.47 -0.95
CA GLY A 155 8.29 16.09 0.41
C GLY A 155 9.42 16.17 1.44
N ARG A 156 10.62 16.58 1.03
CA ARG A 156 11.72 16.98 1.93
C ARG A 156 11.55 18.48 2.22
N PRO A 157 11.71 18.96 3.47
CA PRO A 157 11.84 20.39 3.71
C PRO A 157 12.96 20.92 2.81
N ALA A 158 12.75 22.09 2.20
CA ALA A 158 13.74 22.73 1.33
C ALA A 158 15.08 22.74 2.07
N GLU A 159 16.06 22.04 1.53
CA GLU A 159 17.42 22.11 2.02
C GLU A 159 17.86 23.54 1.76
N ASP A 160 18.09 24.32 2.82
CA ASP A 160 18.49 25.72 2.76
C ASP A 160 19.63 25.86 1.75
N ALA A 161 19.35 26.52 0.63
CA ALA A 161 20.37 26.89 -0.32
C ALA A 161 21.44 27.71 0.42
N PRO A 162 22.75 27.43 0.23
CA PRO A 162 23.78 28.20 0.89
C PRO A 162 23.61 29.67 0.47
N ALA A 163 23.51 30.55 1.47
CA ALA A 163 23.48 31.98 1.26
C ALA A 163 24.72 32.38 0.44
N ALA A 164 24.48 32.81 -0.80
CA ALA A 164 25.47 33.43 -1.66
C ALA A 164 25.64 34.91 -1.29
#